data_AF-A0AAW7SLC3-F1
#
_entry.id   AF-A0AAW7SLC3-F1
#
_cell.length_a   1.000
_cell.length_b   1.000
_cell.length_c   1.000
_cell.angle_alpha   90.00
_cell.angle_beta   90.00
_cell.angle_gamma   90.00
#
_symmetry.space_group_name_H-M   'P 1'
#
loop_
_entity.id
_entity.type
_entity.pdbx_description
1 polymer ?
#
loop_
_entity_poly.entity_id
_entity_poly.type
_entity_poly.pdbx_seq_one_letter_code
_entity_poly.pdbx_strand_id
1 'polypeptide(L)'
;MHTNRTLEHGGYEVRAVVTDTETGRYSAAAILTDRDGETRTLGVDGDFADTREACDQALELAVAWIQRRSVVSDRYVRRNRAGSSSDSDRERRTRRQDGRPIIRATT
;
A
#
# COMPACT_ATOMS: atom_id res chain seq x y z
N MET A 1 11.83 -8.48 30.60
CA MET A 1 12.73 -8.47 29.42
C MET A 1 11.91 -7.99 28.23
N HIS A 2 12.42 -7.03 27.44
CA HIS A 2 11.76 -6.57 26.21
C HIS A 2 12.38 -7.32 25.03
N THR A 3 11.67 -8.30 24.46
CA THR A 3 12.11 -8.99 23.25
C THR A 3 11.75 -8.15 22.04
N ASN A 4 12.76 -7.60 21.38
CA ASN A 4 12.59 -6.74 20.21
C ASN A 4 12.98 -7.54 18.96
N ARG A 5 11.98 -8.09 18.26
CA ARG A 5 12.18 -8.82 17.00
C ARG A 5 11.68 -7.95 15.85
N THR A 6 12.57 -7.67 14.90
CA THR A 6 12.27 -6.85 13.72
C THR A 6 12.31 -7.71 12.46
N LEU A 7 11.36 -7.50 11.55
CA LEU A 7 11.34 -8.10 10.21
C LEU A 7 10.83 -7.10 9.17
N GLU A 8 11.29 -7.22 7.94
CA GLU A 8 10.78 -6.41 6.83
C GLU A 8 9.74 -7.19 6.02
N HIS A 9 8.59 -6.59 5.74
CA HIS A 9 7.54 -7.21 4.94
C HIS A 9 6.75 -6.19 4.12
N GLY A 10 6.64 -6.42 2.80
CA GLY A 10 5.77 -5.62 1.92
C GLY A 10 6.10 -4.12 1.87
N GLY A 11 7.34 -3.73 2.19
CA GLY A 11 7.76 -2.33 2.28
C GLY A 11 7.67 -1.71 3.68
N TYR A 12 7.18 -2.46 4.67
CA TYR A 12 7.13 -2.04 6.07
C TYR A 12 8.26 -2.69 6.86
N GLU A 13 8.87 -1.93 7.77
CA GLU A 13 9.61 -2.48 8.91
C GLU A 13 8.60 -2.83 10.00
N VAL A 14 8.62 -4.06 10.48
CA VAL A 14 7.72 -4.56 11.50
C VAL A 14 8.52 -4.92 12.74
N ARG A 15 8.09 -4.41 13.89
CA ARG A 15 8.75 -4.60 15.17
C ARG A 15 7.77 -5.12 16.21
N ALA A 16 8.02 -6.31 16.75
CA ALA A 16 7.25 -6.86 17.86
C ALA A 16 7.69 -6.25 19.19
N VAL A 17 6.71 -5.88 20.02
CA VAL A 17 6.89 -5.35 21.36
C VAL A 17 6.07 -6.21 22.30
N VAL A 18 6.74 -6.85 23.26
CA VAL A 18 6.11 -7.69 24.27
C VAL A 18 6.26 -7.00 25.63
N THR A 19 5.12 -6.83 26.30
CA THR A 19 5.03 -6.17 27.60
C THR A 19 4.60 -7.19 28.64
N ASP A 20 5.34 -7.25 29.73
CA ASP A 20 4.99 -8.04 30.90
C ASP A 20 3.81 -7.39 31.61
N THR A 21 2.80 -8.19 31.94
CA THR A 21 1.64 -7.77 32.74
C THR A 21 1.84 -8.19 34.18
N GLU A 22 1.27 -7.44 35.12
CA GLU A 22 1.37 -7.73 36.56
C GLU A 22 0.86 -9.13 36.97
N THR A 23 0.16 -9.83 36.07
CA THR A 23 -0.36 -11.18 36.26
C THR A 23 0.64 -12.30 35.91
N GLY A 24 1.84 -11.98 35.44
CA GLY A 24 2.78 -12.97 34.90
C GLY A 24 2.35 -13.51 33.54
N ARG A 25 1.55 -12.73 32.81
CA ARG A 25 1.22 -12.92 31.40
C ARG A 25 1.88 -11.83 30.57
N TYR A 26 1.92 -12.02 29.27
CA TYR A 26 2.50 -11.09 28.32
C TYR A 26 1.43 -10.55 27.39
N SER A 27 1.32 -9.23 27.29
CA SER A 27 0.58 -8.58 26.20
C SER A 27 1.55 -8.27 25.06
N ALA A 28 1.05 -8.27 23.83
CA ALA A 28 1.88 -8.05 22.65
C ALA A 28 1.31 -6.96 21.74
N ALA A 29 2.21 -6.24 21.09
CA ALA A 29 1.88 -5.30 20.02
C ALA A 29 2.92 -5.36 18.91
N ALA A 30 2.50 -5.06 17.69
CA ALA A 30 3.39 -4.84 16.57
C ALA A 30 3.41 -3.37 16.18
N ILE A 31 4.60 -2.81 15.97
CA ILE A 31 4.81 -1.49 15.40
C ILE A 31 5.23 -1.69 13.95
N LEU A 32 4.47 -1.11 13.03
CA LEU A 32 4.79 -1.06 11.61
C LEU A 32 5.29 0.32 11.27
N THR A 33 6.39 0.41 10.53
CA THR A 33 6.95 1.64 10.00
C THR A 33 7.01 1.54 8.49
N ASP A 34 6.33 2.44 7.78
CA ASP A 34 6.40 2.53 6.31
C ASP A 34 7.74 3.17 5.89
N ARG A 35 8.05 3.12 4.59
CA ARG A 35 9.21 3.79 3.97
C ARG A 35 9.19 5.30 4.14
N ASP A 36 8.00 5.88 4.25
CA ASP A 36 7.80 7.31 4.51
C ASP A 36 8.03 7.67 6.00
N GLY A 37 8.33 6.68 6.85
CA GLY A 37 8.53 6.85 8.29
C GLY A 37 7.23 6.88 9.11
N GLU A 38 6.08 6.72 8.46
CA GLU A 38 4.78 6.63 9.12
C GLU A 38 4.70 5.37 9.98
N THR A 39 4.40 5.56 11.27
CA THR A 39 4.32 4.45 12.24
C THR A 39 2.88 4.11 12.60
N ARG A 40 2.61 2.82 12.79
CA ARG A 40 1.31 2.32 13.24
C ARG A 40 1.48 1.17 14.21
N THR A 41 0.76 1.23 15.33
CA THR A 41 0.76 0.17 16.34
C THR A 41 -0.49 -0.69 16.23
N LEU A 42 -0.31 -2.01 16.25
CA LEU A 42 -1.37 -3.02 16.30
C LEU A 42 -1.24 -3.78 17.61
N GLY A 43 -2.24 -3.69 18.49
CA GLY A 43 -2.31 -4.53 19.69
C GLY A 43 -2.80 -5.93 19.32
N VAL A 44 -2.21 -6.95 19.91
CA VAL A 44 -2.73 -8.32 19.85
C VAL A 44 -3.80 -8.45 20.93
N ASP A 45 -4.98 -8.95 20.55
CA ASP A 45 -6.03 -9.24 21.50
C ASP A 45 -5.68 -10.52 22.28
N GLY A 46 -5.48 -10.38 23.59
CA GLY A 46 -5.23 -11.48 24.51
C GLY A 46 -3.89 -11.37 25.24
N ASP A 47 -3.78 -12.20 26.28
CA ASP A 47 -2.59 -12.29 27.13
C ASP A 47 -1.97 -13.68 27.00
N PHE A 48 -0.65 -13.73 26.86
CA PHE A 48 0.12 -14.93 26.55
C PHE A 48 0.90 -15.43 27.76
N ALA A 49 1.08 -16.74 27.87
CA ALA A 49 1.91 -17.32 28.94
C ALA A 49 3.40 -17.26 28.61
N ASP A 50 3.75 -17.13 27.33
CA ASP A 50 5.13 -17.16 26.85
C ASP A 50 5.47 -15.95 25.96
N THR A 51 6.67 -15.40 26.16
CA THR A 51 7.15 -14.22 25.40
C THR A 51 7.35 -14.47 23.92
N ARG A 52 7.69 -15.70 23.51
CA ARG A 52 7.88 -16.07 22.10
C ARG A 52 6.53 -16.21 21.42
N GLU A 53 5.56 -16.84 22.07
CA GLU A 53 4.18 -16.90 21.59
C GLU A 53 3.61 -15.49 21.38
N ALA A 54 3.77 -14.60 22.37
CA ALA A 54 3.38 -13.21 22.28
C ALA A 54 4.04 -12.48 21.10
N CYS A 55 5.36 -12.69 20.90
CA CYS A 55 6.10 -12.16 19.76
C CYS A 55 5.55 -12.67 18.42
N ASP A 56 5.39 -13.98 18.28
CA ASP A 56 4.98 -14.60 17.02
C ASP A 56 3.56 -14.13 16.64
N GLN A 57 2.64 -14.03 17.61
CA GLN A 57 1.29 -13.50 17.38
C GLN A 57 1.31 -12.03 16.94
N ALA A 58 2.17 -11.19 17.51
CA ALA A 58 2.33 -9.81 17.05
C ALA A 58 2.83 -9.73 15.60
N LEU A 59 3.79 -10.58 15.23
CA LEU A 59 4.33 -10.62 13.88
C LEU A 59 3.30 -11.14 12.87
N GLU A 60 2.57 -12.21 13.20
CA GLU A 60 1.49 -12.75 12.37
C GLU A 60 0.39 -11.71 12.11
N LEU A 61 -0.02 -10.98 13.16
CA LEU A 61 -1.01 -9.91 13.05
C LEU A 61 -0.52 -8.79 12.11
N ALA A 62 0.74 -8.39 12.23
CA ALA A 62 1.32 -7.37 11.35
C ALA A 62 1.36 -7.82 9.89
N VAL A 63 1.79 -9.05 9.62
CA VAL A 63 1.81 -9.61 8.26
C VAL A 63 0.39 -9.68 7.68
N ALA A 64 -0.58 -10.18 8.44
CA ALA A 64 -1.97 -10.23 8.02
C ALA A 64 -2.53 -8.84 7.70
N TRP A 65 -2.17 -7.84 8.50
CA TRP A 65 -2.56 -6.45 8.28
C TRP A 65 -1.97 -5.87 6.97
N ILE A 66 -0.67 -6.08 6.73
CA ILE A 66 0.02 -5.64 5.49
C ILE A 66 -0.63 -6.28 4.27
N GLN A 67 -0.88 -7.59 4.31
CA GLN A 67 -1.52 -8.31 3.22
C GLN A 67 -2.94 -7.79 2.95
N ARG A 68 -3.73 -7.55 4.01
CA ARG A 68 -5.08 -6.98 3.87
C ARG A 68 -5.06 -5.58 3.27
N ARG A 69 -4.08 -4.74 3.64
CA ARG A 69 -3.91 -3.40 3.06
C ARG A 69 -3.48 -3.44 1.60
N SER A 70 -2.61 -4.38 1.22
CA SER A 70 -2.24 -4.60 -0.18
C SER A 70 -3.47 -4.90 -1.05
N VAL A 71 -4.40 -5.74 -0.56
CA VAL A 71 -5.67 -6.04 -1.26
C VAL A 71 -6.57 -4.80 -1.40
N VAL A 72 -6.64 -3.94 -0.37
CA VAL A 72 -7.40 -2.69 -0.45
C VAL A 72 -6.75 -1.69 -1.42
N SER A 73 -5.42 -1.56 -1.40
CA SER A 73 -4.68 -0.69 -2.31
C SER A 73 -4.80 -1.13 -3.77
N ASP A 74 -4.69 -2.43 -4.09
CA ASP A 74 -4.88 -2.94 -5.47
C ASP A 74 -6.29 -2.62 -5.99
N ARG A 75 -7.31 -2.72 -5.12
CA ARG A 75 -8.70 -2.37 -5.45
C ARG A 75 -8.89 -0.88 -5.71
N TYR A 76 -8.22 0.00 -4.96
CA TYR A 76 -8.23 1.44 -5.22
C TYR A 76 -7.49 1.80 -6.51
N VAL A 77 -6.33 1.18 -6.78
CA VAL A 77 -5.56 1.41 -8.01
C VAL A 77 -6.33 0.97 -9.26
N ARG A 78 -6.99 -0.19 -9.22
CA ARG A 78 -7.82 -0.66 -10.36
C ARG A 78 -9.04 0.22 -10.61
N ARG A 79 -9.69 0.74 -9.55
CA ARG A 79 -10.83 1.65 -9.70
C ARG A 79 -10.40 3.01 -10.27
N ASN A 80 -9.22 3.51 -9.88
CA ASN A 80 -8.71 4.78 -10.41
C ASN A 80 -8.20 4.65 -11.86
N ARG A 81 -7.71 3.47 -12.28
CA ARG A 81 -7.30 3.22 -13.68
C ARG A 81 -8.48 3.10 -14.65
N ALA A 82 -9.62 2.58 -14.19
CA ALA A 82 -10.83 2.45 -15.01
C ALA A 82 -11.56 3.79 -15.24
N GLY A 83 -11.21 4.86 -14.50
CA GLY A 83 -11.78 6.20 -14.66
C GLY A 83 -11.06 7.11 -15.65
N SER A 84 -9.94 6.67 -16.24
CA SER A 84 -9.11 7.49 -17.15
C SER A 84 -9.11 6.99 -18.60
N SER A 85 -10.19 6.34 -19.04
CA SER A 85 -10.36 5.85 -20.42
C SER A 85 -11.42 6.65 -21.18
N SER A 86 -11.42 7.98 -21.04
CA SER A 86 -12.36 8.84 -21.76
C SER A 86 -11.73 10.16 -22.20
N ASP A 87 -10.54 10.14 -22.80
CA ASP A 87 -10.08 11.32 -23.57
C ASP A 87 -8.89 11.02 -24.49
N SER A 88 -9.07 10.11 -25.46
CA SER A 88 -8.03 9.87 -26.49
C SER A 88 -8.59 9.62 -27.88
N ASP A 89 -9.76 10.15 -28.21
CA ASP A 89 -10.36 9.98 -29.54
C ASP A 89 -10.97 11.27 -30.12
N ARG A 90 -10.28 12.41 -29.97
CA ARG A 90 -10.71 13.65 -30.66
C ARG A 90 -9.64 14.45 -31.41
N GLU A 91 -8.44 13.91 -31.58
CA GLU A 91 -7.43 14.57 -32.42
C GLU A 91 -6.82 13.62 -33.42
N ARG A 92 -7.52 13.40 -34.54
CA ARG A 92 -6.84 13.18 -35.82
C ARG A 92 -7.77 13.48 -36.98
N ARG A 93 -7.36 14.50 -37.75
CA ARG A 93 -7.66 14.84 -39.16
C ARG A 93 -8.53 16.08 -39.32
N THR A 94 -7.88 17.23 -39.48
CA THR A 94 -8.06 18.12 -40.66
C THR A 94 -7.06 19.27 -40.63
N ARG A 95 -5.84 19.05 -41.15
CA ARG A 95 -4.91 20.07 -41.68
C ARG A 95 -3.84 19.29 -42.45
N ARG A 96 -3.46 19.53 -43.70
CA ARG A 96 -3.77 20.46 -44.80
C ARG A 96 -3.21 19.78 -46.06
N GLN A 97 -3.70 20.11 -47.24
CA GLN A 97 -2.91 20.41 -48.46
C GLN A 97 -3.86 20.48 -49.64
N ASP A 98 -4.13 21.69 -50.13
CA ASP A 98 -3.75 22.01 -51.49
C ASP A 98 -3.91 23.51 -51.73
N GLY A 99 -2.77 24.15 -51.91
CA GLY A 99 -2.68 25.48 -52.48
C GLY A 99 -2.24 25.33 -53.93
N ARG A 100 -3.13 25.62 -54.89
CA ARG A 100 -2.74 26.09 -56.22
C ARG A 100 -3.72 27.18 -56.69
N PRO A 101 -3.20 28.29 -57.25
CA PRO A 101 -4.01 29.45 -57.63
C PRO A 101 -4.72 29.23 -58.97
N ILE A 102 -5.94 29.74 -59.09
CA ILE A 102 -6.66 29.79 -60.38
C ILE A 102 -6.28 31.10 -61.06
N ILE A 103 -5.37 31.06 -62.03
CA ILE A 103 -5.10 32.19 -62.93
C ILE A 103 -5.32 31.74 -64.39
N ARG A 104 -6.40 32.28 -64.98
CA ARG A 104 -6.71 32.60 -66.40
C ARG A 104 -6.18 31.73 -67.54
N ALA A 105 -7.11 31.36 -68.44
CA ALA A 105 -7.24 31.85 -69.83
C ALA A 105 -7.65 30.71 -70.79
N THR A 106 -8.77 30.89 -71.48
CA THR A 106 -9.05 30.18 -72.74
C THR A 106 -9.43 31.20 -73.79
N THR A 107 -8.69 31.10 -74.90
CA THR A 107 -8.82 31.75 -76.20
C THR A 107 -10.18 31.53 -76.84
#